data_AF-B3N7E1-F1
#
_entry.id   AF-B3N7E1-F1
#
_cell.length_a   1.000
_cell.length_b   1.000
_cell.length_c   1.000
_cell.angle_alpha   90.00
_cell.angle_beta   90.00
_cell.angle_gamma   90.00
#
_symmetry.space_group_name_H-M   'P 1'
#
loop_
_entity.id
_entity.type
_entity.pdbx_description
1 polymer ?
#
loop_
_entity_poly.entity_id
_entity_poly.type
_entity_poly.pdbx_seq_one_letter_code
_entity_poly.pdbx_strand_id
1 'polypeptide(L)'
;MPDIENQDAMGLGKFIAWTLLALVICLLGAIPQWMVLCLFGRDALIYTIACFFVAFVVLVCMHLIELLKYWRPYNYVAMFVCYELLTLGTASFLMNWRLSWAIAVMGVALLFLGIALLICLLLIYTGLYMNPFKLAVVGGMLFVLAFCIEIMNVFLCWWYWQDVAIGVFFVSVATLVISHVLITYLSFGFLGRDDCLLVAIVLYIAYILFLIACRLSAFYIEENHSITATSSKFGASNPGHADEEFS
;
A
#
# COMPACT_ATOMS: atom_id res chain seq x y z
N MET A 1 11.99 -49.66 2.38
CA MET A 1 12.08 -48.75 3.54
C MET A 1 12.24 -47.36 2.96
N PRO A 2 11.35 -46.41 3.28
CA PRO A 2 10.21 -46.07 2.44
C PRO A 2 10.39 -44.77 1.65
N ASP A 3 9.70 -44.72 0.51
CA ASP A 3 9.40 -43.53 -0.29
C ASP A 3 8.59 -42.50 0.52
N ILE A 4 9.27 -41.70 1.35
CA ILE A 4 8.69 -40.58 2.11
C ILE A 4 9.05 -39.22 1.48
N GLU A 5 9.82 -39.19 0.39
CA GLU A 5 10.43 -37.93 -0.08
C GLU A 5 9.51 -37.04 -0.96
N ASN A 6 8.22 -37.35 -1.12
CA ASN A 6 7.33 -36.58 -2.00
C ASN A 6 5.95 -36.22 -1.42
N GLN A 7 5.75 -36.30 -0.10
CA GLN A 7 4.46 -35.90 0.51
C GLN A 7 4.32 -34.41 0.83
N ASP A 8 5.41 -33.62 0.82
CA ASP A 8 5.39 -32.21 1.21
C ASP A 8 5.60 -31.20 0.07
N ALA A 9 5.55 -31.65 -1.19
CA ALA A 9 5.50 -30.74 -2.33
C ALA A 9 4.11 -30.08 -2.40
N MET A 10 3.94 -28.95 -1.72
CA MET A 10 2.73 -28.13 -1.85
C MET A 10 2.58 -27.74 -3.32
N GLY A 11 1.46 -28.12 -3.96
CA GLY A 11 1.19 -27.69 -5.34
C GLY A 11 0.97 -26.17 -5.43
N LEU A 12 1.37 -25.55 -6.53
CA LEU A 12 1.27 -24.09 -6.76
C LEU A 12 -0.13 -23.54 -6.48
N GLY A 13 -1.18 -24.22 -6.96
CA GLY A 13 -2.56 -23.80 -6.70
C GLY A 13 -2.94 -23.79 -5.22
N LYS A 14 -2.42 -24.75 -4.44
CA LYS A 14 -2.60 -24.76 -2.98
C LYS A 14 -1.85 -23.60 -2.35
N PHE A 15 -0.61 -23.35 -2.73
CA PHE A 15 0.18 -22.23 -2.22
C PHE A 15 -0.55 -20.90 -2.44
N ILE A 16 -1.01 -20.64 -3.66
CA ILE A 16 -1.79 -19.44 -4.00
C ILE A 16 -3.04 -19.33 -3.12
N ALA A 17 -3.80 -20.43 -2.97
CA ALA A 17 -5.01 -20.44 -2.15
C ALA A 17 -4.71 -20.15 -0.67
N TRP A 18 -3.64 -20.73 -0.10
CA TRP A 18 -3.22 -20.48 1.29
C TRP A 18 -2.74 -19.04 1.49
N THR A 19 -1.97 -18.48 0.56
CA THR A 19 -1.53 -17.08 0.61
C THR A 19 -2.72 -16.11 0.53
N LEU A 20 -3.66 -16.33 -0.39
CA LEU A 20 -4.86 -15.49 -0.51
C LEU A 20 -5.77 -15.63 0.72
N LEU A 21 -5.92 -16.84 1.27
CA LEU A 21 -6.67 -17.05 2.49
C LEU A 21 -6.06 -16.29 3.67
N ALA A 22 -4.73 -16.36 3.83
CA ALA A 22 -4.02 -15.62 4.88
C ALA A 22 -4.20 -14.10 4.70
N LEU A 23 -4.09 -13.58 3.48
CA LEU A 23 -4.36 -12.18 3.17
C LEU A 23 -5.78 -11.77 3.56
N VAL A 24 -6.79 -12.58 3.20
CA VAL A 24 -8.19 -12.32 3.55
C VAL A 24 -8.39 -12.31 5.08
N ILE A 25 -7.75 -13.22 5.81
CA ILE A 25 -7.81 -13.24 7.28
C ILE A 25 -7.20 -11.96 7.87
N CYS A 26 -6.04 -11.52 7.37
CA CYS A 26 -5.43 -10.25 7.76
C CYS A 26 -6.37 -9.07 7.49
N LEU A 27 -6.97 -8.99 6.30
CA LEU A 27 -7.92 -7.91 5.97
C LEU A 27 -9.16 -7.94 6.86
N LEU A 28 -9.69 -9.14 7.15
CA LEU A 28 -10.88 -9.29 8.00
C LEU A 28 -10.61 -8.90 9.46
N GLY A 29 -9.38 -9.06 9.94
CA GLY A 29 -8.96 -8.56 11.25
C GLY A 29 -8.75 -7.03 11.26
N ALA A 30 -8.08 -6.50 10.24
CA ALA A 30 -7.72 -5.10 10.14
C ALA A 30 -8.91 -4.16 9.92
N ILE A 31 -9.84 -4.51 9.02
CA ILE A 31 -10.97 -3.63 8.64
C ILE A 31 -11.84 -3.25 9.85
N PRO A 32 -12.31 -4.18 10.71
CA PRO A 32 -13.05 -3.84 11.90
C PRO A 32 -12.26 -2.95 12.86
N GLN A 33 -10.96 -3.21 13.05
CA GLN A 33 -10.10 -2.37 13.90
C GLN A 33 -10.05 -0.93 13.36
N TRP A 34 -9.87 -0.75 12.05
CA TRP A 34 -9.88 0.57 11.41
C TRP A 34 -11.22 1.27 11.54
N MET A 35 -12.34 0.57 11.34
CA MET A 35 -13.68 1.12 11.49
C MET A 35 -13.94 1.62 12.92
N VAL A 36 -13.55 0.83 13.94
CA VAL A 36 -13.66 1.23 15.35
C VAL A 36 -12.80 2.46 15.63
N LEU A 37 -11.55 2.48 15.14
CA LEU A 37 -10.65 3.62 15.34
C LEU A 37 -11.10 4.88 14.60
N CYS A 38 -11.79 4.77 13.46
CA CYS A 38 -12.43 5.90 12.80
C CYS A 38 -13.56 6.52 13.64
N LEU A 39 -14.29 5.70 14.41
CA LEU A 39 -15.42 6.14 15.22
C LEU A 39 -14.99 6.75 16.57
N PHE A 40 -13.93 6.22 17.17
CA PHE A 40 -13.55 6.55 18.55
C PHE A 40 -12.16 7.18 18.70
N GLY A 41 -11.33 7.17 17.66
CA GLY A 41 -9.98 7.70 17.71
C GLY A 41 -9.95 9.22 17.85
N ARG A 42 -9.07 9.72 18.73
CA ARG A 42 -8.68 11.13 18.80
C ARG A 42 -7.17 11.24 18.68
N ASP A 43 -6.72 12.08 17.76
CA ASP A 43 -5.34 12.54 17.51
C ASP A 43 -4.21 11.71 18.15
N ALA A 44 -3.84 10.61 17.49
CA ALA A 44 -2.73 9.73 17.88
C ALA A 44 -1.61 9.65 16.81
N LEU A 45 -1.45 10.73 16.03
CA LEU A 45 -0.58 10.76 14.83
C LEU A 45 0.89 10.40 15.14
N ILE A 46 1.43 10.85 16.28
CA ILE A 46 2.82 10.56 16.68
C ILE A 46 3.02 9.07 17.03
N TYR A 47 2.09 8.49 17.80
CA TYR A 47 2.16 7.07 18.19
C TYR A 47 2.13 6.13 16.98
N THR A 48 1.50 6.57 15.89
CA THR A 48 1.23 5.73 14.72
C THR A 48 2.30 5.80 13.65
N ILE A 49 2.95 6.96 13.49
CA ILE A 49 4.23 7.05 12.78
C ILE A 49 5.27 6.15 13.47
N ALA A 50 5.34 6.17 14.81
CA ALA A 50 6.24 5.31 15.56
C ALA A 50 5.93 3.82 15.35
N CYS A 51 4.65 3.41 15.39
CA CYS A 51 4.25 2.03 15.11
C CYS A 51 4.64 1.60 13.69
N PHE A 52 4.40 2.44 12.69
CA PHE A 52 4.74 2.15 11.29
C PHE A 52 6.26 1.98 11.11
N PHE A 53 7.05 2.86 11.72
CA PHE A 53 8.51 2.80 11.69
C PHE A 53 9.04 1.53 12.36
N VAL A 54 8.57 1.20 13.57
CA VAL A 54 8.97 -0.01 14.27
C VAL A 54 8.58 -1.26 13.48
N ALA A 55 7.38 -1.30 12.91
CA ALA A 55 6.94 -2.42 12.10
C ALA A 55 7.83 -2.64 10.87
N PHE A 56 8.21 -1.55 10.19
CA PHE A 56 9.10 -1.60 9.04
C PHE A 56 10.49 -2.11 9.42
N VAL A 57 11.06 -1.62 10.52
CA VAL A 57 12.36 -2.09 11.03
C VAL A 57 12.31 -3.59 11.36
N VAL A 58 11.26 -4.04 12.05
CA VAL A 58 11.05 -5.47 12.34
C VAL A 58 11.00 -6.26 11.04
N LEU A 59 10.25 -5.80 10.04
CA LEU A 59 10.12 -6.49 8.77
C LEU A 59 11.45 -6.59 8.00
N VAL A 60 12.25 -5.53 8.00
CA VAL A 60 13.60 -5.52 7.42
C VAL A 60 14.50 -6.53 8.13
N CYS A 61 14.50 -6.54 9.47
CA CYS A 61 15.26 -7.51 10.25
C CYS A 61 14.85 -8.96 9.94
N MET A 62 13.55 -9.22 9.76
CA MET A 62 13.07 -10.56 9.39
C MET A 62 13.50 -10.99 7.99
N HIS A 63 13.63 -10.04 7.04
CA HIS A 63 14.10 -10.34 5.69
C HIS A 63 15.62 -10.48 5.60
N LEU A 64 16.38 -9.77 6.45
CA LEU A 64 17.85 -9.83 6.46
C LEU A 64 18.40 -11.03 7.24
N ILE A 65 17.69 -11.49 8.27
CA ILE A 65 18.17 -12.55 9.16
C ILE A 65 17.45 -13.85 8.83
N GLU A 66 18.09 -14.71 8.02
CA GLU A 66 17.56 -16.05 7.69
C GLU A 66 17.24 -16.88 8.94
N LEU A 67 18.06 -16.76 9.99
CA LEU A 67 17.80 -17.43 11.26
C LEU A 67 16.44 -17.02 11.83
N LEU A 68 16.12 -15.72 11.85
CA LEU A 68 14.85 -15.22 12.38
C LEU A 68 13.67 -15.62 11.48
N LYS A 69 13.90 -15.74 10.16
CA LYS A 69 12.91 -16.20 9.18
C LYS A 69 12.54 -17.67 9.37
N TYR A 70 13.43 -18.54 9.83
CA TYR A 70 13.13 -19.97 9.99
C TYR A 70 13.04 -20.43 11.45
N TRP A 71 13.32 -19.55 12.42
CA TRP A 71 13.30 -19.91 13.84
C TRP A 71 11.87 -19.91 14.41
N ARG A 72 11.26 -21.10 14.44
CA ARG A 72 9.99 -21.33 15.13
C ARG A 72 10.18 -21.40 16.65
N PRO A 73 9.23 -20.90 17.46
CA PRO A 73 7.98 -20.21 17.09
C PRO A 73 8.14 -18.70 16.87
N TYR A 74 9.33 -18.15 17.13
CA TYR A 74 9.58 -16.71 17.18
C TYR A 74 9.29 -15.97 15.86
N ASN A 75 9.47 -16.63 14.72
CA ASN A 75 9.10 -16.07 13.42
C ASN A 75 7.61 -15.69 13.35
N TYR A 76 6.69 -16.57 13.77
CA TYR A 76 5.25 -16.26 13.73
C TYR A 76 4.88 -15.13 14.69
N VAL A 77 5.52 -15.09 15.86
CA VAL A 77 5.32 -14.01 16.83
C VAL A 77 5.78 -12.68 16.23
N ALA A 78 6.96 -12.64 15.62
CA ALA A 78 7.48 -11.44 14.99
C ALA A 78 6.60 -10.97 13.81
N MET A 79 6.11 -11.90 12.96
CA MET A 79 5.16 -11.57 11.89
C MET A 79 3.84 -11.02 12.43
N PHE A 80 3.30 -11.61 13.50
CA PHE A 80 2.07 -11.14 14.12
C PHE A 80 2.22 -9.74 14.73
N VAL A 81 3.32 -9.50 15.46
CA VAL A 81 3.62 -8.17 16.01
C VAL A 81 3.79 -7.15 14.88
N CYS A 82 4.49 -7.50 13.80
CA CYS A 82 4.65 -6.63 12.64
C CYS A 82 3.29 -6.30 12.01
N TYR A 83 2.44 -7.31 11.81
CA TYR A 83 1.08 -7.14 11.30
C TYR A 83 0.26 -6.18 12.19
N GLU A 84 0.22 -6.38 13.50
CA GLU A 84 -0.54 -5.51 14.41
C GLU A 84 -0.02 -4.07 14.40
N LEU A 85 1.31 -3.87 14.42
CA LEU A 85 1.90 -2.54 14.37
C LEU A 85 1.62 -1.81 13.04
N LEU A 86 1.69 -2.53 11.91
CA LEU A 86 1.29 -2.00 10.60
C LEU A 86 -0.19 -1.63 10.56
N THR A 87 -1.03 -2.49 11.13
CA THR A 87 -2.49 -2.30 11.16
C THR A 87 -2.86 -1.09 12.00
N LEU A 88 -2.30 -0.96 13.21
CA LEU A 88 -2.48 0.19 14.08
C LEU A 88 -1.91 1.48 13.47
N GLY A 89 -0.72 1.41 12.86
CA GLY A 89 -0.11 2.56 12.17
C GLY A 89 -0.98 3.09 11.02
N THR A 90 -1.53 2.17 10.20
CA THR A 90 -2.41 2.52 9.08
C THR A 90 -3.73 3.11 9.55
N ALA A 91 -4.27 2.62 10.68
CA ALA A 91 -5.53 3.08 11.23
C ALA A 91 -5.56 4.60 11.47
N SER A 92 -4.44 5.21 11.82
CA SER A 92 -4.38 6.64 12.09
C SER A 92 -4.43 7.53 10.86
N PHE A 93 -4.13 7.01 9.67
CA PHE A 93 -4.40 7.74 8.43
C PHE A 93 -5.91 7.82 8.13
N LEU A 94 -6.69 6.91 8.69
CA LEU A 94 -8.15 6.86 8.57
C LEU A 94 -8.89 7.53 9.74
N MET A 95 -8.20 7.78 10.87
CA MET A 95 -8.75 8.50 12.01
C MET A 95 -9.25 9.90 11.61
N ASN A 96 -10.22 10.42 12.36
CA ASN A 96 -10.88 11.71 12.15
C ASN A 96 -11.62 11.87 10.81
N TRP A 97 -11.79 10.80 10.02
CA TRP A 97 -12.54 10.87 8.78
C TRP A 97 -13.95 10.28 8.91
N ARG A 98 -14.88 10.70 8.04
CA ARG A 98 -16.24 10.13 8.06
C ARG A 98 -16.16 8.67 7.63
N LEU A 99 -16.78 7.79 8.42
CA LEU A 99 -16.74 6.35 8.21
C LEU A 99 -17.07 5.93 6.77
N SER A 100 -18.04 6.59 6.13
CA SER A 100 -18.42 6.31 4.74
C SER A 100 -17.27 6.53 3.74
N TRP A 101 -16.49 7.61 3.90
CA TRP A 101 -15.35 7.91 3.05
C TRP A 101 -14.19 6.94 3.30
N ALA A 102 -13.95 6.58 4.56
CA ALA A 102 -12.95 5.57 4.92
C ALA A 102 -13.28 4.22 4.27
N ILE A 103 -14.55 3.77 4.31
CA ILE A 103 -14.99 2.53 3.64
C ILE A 103 -14.78 2.60 2.12
N ALA A 104 -15.11 3.73 1.49
CA ALA A 104 -14.89 3.91 0.07
C ALA A 104 -13.40 3.80 -0.30
N VAL A 105 -12.52 4.48 0.45
CA VAL A 105 -11.07 4.43 0.24
C VAL A 105 -10.50 3.03 0.46
N MET A 106 -10.93 2.33 1.51
CA MET A 106 -10.54 0.93 1.73
C MET A 106 -10.95 0.02 0.58
N GLY A 107 -12.14 0.23 0.01
CA GLY A 107 -12.64 -0.51 -1.15
C GLY A 107 -11.85 -0.21 -2.44
N VAL A 108 -11.54 1.05 -2.70
CA VAL A 108 -10.73 1.45 -3.86
C VAL A 108 -9.31 0.91 -3.77
N ALA A 109 -8.69 0.94 -2.59
CA ALA A 109 -7.37 0.33 -2.37
C ALA A 109 -7.37 -1.18 -2.63
N LEU A 110 -8.45 -1.88 -2.21
CA LEU A 110 -8.60 -3.31 -2.45
C LEU A 110 -8.78 -3.61 -3.95
N LEU A 111 -9.50 -2.74 -4.66
CA LEU A 111 -9.65 -2.83 -6.11
C LEU A 111 -8.30 -2.66 -6.83
N PHE A 112 -7.46 -1.71 -6.43
CA PHE A 112 -6.12 -1.55 -6.99
C PHE A 112 -5.24 -2.79 -6.77
N LEU A 113 -5.27 -3.38 -5.58
CA LEU A 113 -4.57 -4.63 -5.30
C LEU A 113 -5.11 -5.77 -6.20
N GLY A 114 -6.44 -5.87 -6.33
CA GLY A 114 -7.08 -6.85 -7.20
C GLY A 114 -6.67 -6.71 -8.67
N ILE A 115 -6.60 -5.48 -9.18
CA ILE A 115 -6.11 -5.19 -10.54
C ILE A 115 -4.63 -5.60 -10.68
N ALA A 116 -3.77 -5.26 -9.71
CA ALA A 116 -2.36 -5.64 -9.75
C ALA A 116 -2.19 -7.18 -9.80
N LEU A 117 -2.95 -7.92 -8.99
CA LEU A 117 -2.96 -9.38 -9.01
C LEU A 117 -3.52 -9.96 -10.31
N LEU A 118 -4.55 -9.34 -10.89
CA LEU A 118 -5.09 -9.74 -12.19
C LEU A 118 -4.06 -9.54 -13.32
N ILE A 119 -3.33 -8.43 -13.30
CA ILE A 119 -2.21 -8.18 -14.22
C ILE A 119 -1.13 -9.25 -14.04
N CYS A 120 -0.79 -9.62 -12.80
CA CYS A 120 0.16 -10.71 -12.54
C CYS A 120 -0.31 -12.03 -13.16
N LEU A 121 -1.58 -12.39 -12.98
CA LEU A 121 -2.16 -13.60 -13.58
C LEU A 121 -2.07 -13.58 -15.10
N LEU A 122 -2.38 -12.44 -15.73
CA LEU A 122 -2.29 -12.26 -17.18
C LEU A 122 -0.84 -12.37 -17.68
N LEU A 123 0.12 -11.77 -16.98
CA LEU A 123 1.54 -11.86 -17.31
C LEU A 123 2.07 -13.29 -17.19
N ILE A 124 1.66 -14.02 -16.14
CA ILE A 124 2.01 -15.43 -15.96
C ILE A 124 1.39 -16.28 -17.08
N TYR A 125 0.12 -16.04 -17.43
CA TYR A 125 -0.58 -16.79 -18.48
C TYR A 125 0.03 -16.57 -19.87
N THR A 126 0.37 -15.32 -20.20
CA THR A 126 0.97 -14.98 -21.50
C THR A 126 2.45 -15.36 -21.58
N GLY A 127 3.12 -15.55 -20.45
CA GLY A 127 4.57 -15.77 -20.38
C GLY A 127 5.41 -14.55 -20.79
N LEU A 128 4.75 -13.41 -21.06
CA LEU A 128 5.38 -12.17 -21.53
C LEU A 128 5.66 -11.25 -20.35
N TYR A 129 6.66 -11.56 -19.54
CA TYR A 129 7.09 -10.67 -18.46
C TYR A 129 8.59 -10.38 -18.52
N MET A 130 8.93 -9.13 -18.22
CA MET A 130 10.33 -8.70 -18.08
C MET A 130 10.95 -9.37 -16.86
N ASN A 131 12.29 -9.40 -16.80
CA ASN A 131 13.01 -9.91 -15.64
C ASN A 131 12.49 -9.21 -14.36
N PRO A 132 11.91 -9.96 -13.41
CA PRO A 132 11.17 -9.35 -12.32
C PRO A 132 12.08 -8.67 -11.28
N PHE A 133 13.36 -9.06 -11.20
CA PHE A 133 14.34 -8.32 -10.39
C PHE A 133 14.61 -6.93 -10.96
N LYS A 134 14.69 -6.79 -12.29
CA LYS A 134 14.81 -5.47 -12.93
C LYS A 134 13.55 -4.63 -12.69
N LEU A 135 12.38 -5.26 -12.77
CA LEU A 135 11.11 -4.58 -12.49
C LEU A 135 11.04 -4.09 -11.03
N ALA A 136 11.54 -4.87 -10.06
CA ALA A 136 11.61 -4.48 -8.66
C ALA A 136 12.49 -3.24 -8.46
N VAL A 137 13.66 -3.21 -9.11
CA VAL A 137 14.56 -2.03 -9.08
C VAL A 137 13.86 -0.80 -9.65
N VAL A 138 13.17 -0.94 -10.80
CA VAL A 138 12.40 0.16 -11.40
C VAL A 138 11.31 0.65 -10.45
N GLY A 139 10.56 -0.25 -9.83
CA GLY A 139 9.55 0.10 -8.83
C GLY A 139 10.14 0.86 -7.64
N GLY A 140 11.28 0.42 -7.11
CA GLY A 140 12.01 1.13 -6.05
C GLY A 140 12.50 2.52 -6.49
N MET A 141 13.01 2.67 -7.71
CA MET A 141 13.42 3.98 -8.24
C MET A 141 12.24 4.94 -8.41
N LEU A 142 11.07 4.45 -8.84
CA LEU A 142 9.84 5.24 -8.90
C LEU A 142 9.37 5.66 -7.50
N PHE A 143 9.58 4.82 -6.49
CA PHE A 143 9.26 5.16 -5.09
C PHE A 143 10.10 6.34 -4.60
N VAL A 144 11.42 6.28 -4.85
CA VAL A 144 12.35 7.36 -4.54
C VAL A 144 12.01 8.63 -5.33
N LEU A 145 11.62 8.50 -6.60
CA LEU A 145 11.19 9.64 -7.42
C LEU A 145 9.96 10.33 -6.83
N ALA A 146 8.92 9.58 -6.42
CA ALA A 146 7.73 10.15 -5.77
C ALA A 146 8.10 10.92 -4.50
N PHE A 147 9.01 10.36 -3.69
CA PHE A 147 9.52 11.02 -2.48
C PHE A 147 10.29 12.31 -2.80
N CYS A 148 11.12 12.32 -3.85
CA CYS A 148 11.83 13.52 -4.29
C CYS A 148 10.87 14.62 -4.77
N ILE A 149 9.78 14.25 -5.47
CA ILE A 149 8.77 15.22 -5.91
C ILE A 149 8.06 15.83 -4.69
N GLU A 150 7.67 15.01 -3.70
CA GLU A 150 7.05 15.51 -2.46
C GLU A 150 7.97 16.43 -1.66
N ILE A 151 9.25 16.07 -1.51
CA ILE A 151 10.24 16.94 -0.88
C ILE A 151 10.34 18.27 -1.62
N MET A 152 10.36 18.23 -2.96
CA MET A 152 10.46 19.45 -3.76
C MET A 152 9.23 20.34 -3.65
N ASN A 153 8.05 19.74 -3.50
CA ASN A 153 6.83 20.48 -3.21
C ASN A 153 6.93 21.22 -1.86
N VAL A 154 7.47 20.58 -0.82
CA VAL A 154 7.69 21.21 0.51
C VAL A 154 8.67 22.38 0.43
N PHE A 155 9.75 22.27 -0.36
CA PHE A 155 10.77 23.32 -0.44
C PHE A 155 10.42 24.48 -1.38
N LEU A 156 9.72 24.21 -2.49
CA LEU A 156 9.45 25.20 -3.53
C LEU A 156 8.00 25.70 -3.55
N CYS A 157 7.15 25.23 -2.63
CA CYS A 157 5.71 25.51 -2.59
C CYS A 157 5.05 25.33 -3.97
N TRP A 158 5.41 24.25 -4.67
CA TRP A 158 5.00 24.02 -6.06
C TRP A 158 3.88 22.98 -6.15
N TRP A 159 2.67 23.44 -5.83
CA TRP A 159 1.46 22.62 -5.66
C TRP A 159 1.07 21.76 -6.88
N TYR A 160 1.47 22.15 -8.09
CA TYR A 160 1.07 21.47 -9.33
C TYR A 160 1.61 20.02 -9.46
N TRP A 161 2.72 19.69 -8.78
CA TRP A 161 3.36 18.38 -8.92
C TRP A 161 2.82 17.31 -7.95
N GLN A 162 1.90 17.66 -7.04
CA GLN A 162 1.33 16.73 -6.05
C GLN A 162 0.60 15.56 -6.71
N ASP A 163 -0.26 15.82 -7.69
CA ASP A 163 -1.00 14.77 -8.41
C ASP A 163 -0.06 13.82 -9.17
N VAL A 164 1.04 14.36 -9.70
CA VAL A 164 2.08 13.58 -10.38
C VAL A 164 2.83 12.70 -9.37
N ALA A 165 3.18 13.22 -8.19
CA ALA A 165 3.87 12.45 -7.15
C ALA A 165 3.06 11.22 -6.73
N ILE A 166 1.75 11.41 -6.50
CA ILE A 166 0.84 10.33 -6.12
C ILE A 166 0.66 9.33 -7.26
N GLY A 167 0.54 9.80 -8.50
CA GLY A 167 0.47 8.93 -9.67
C GLY A 167 1.72 8.04 -9.80
N VAL A 168 2.90 8.63 -9.67
CA VAL A 168 4.18 7.89 -9.66
C VAL A 168 4.24 6.91 -8.50
N PHE A 169 3.74 7.28 -7.33
CA PHE A 169 3.65 6.41 -6.15
C PHE A 169 2.76 5.18 -6.40
N PHE A 170 1.57 5.36 -7.01
CA PHE A 170 0.69 4.25 -7.39
C PHE A 170 1.37 3.27 -8.36
N VAL A 171 2.02 3.80 -9.39
CA VAL A 171 2.74 2.98 -10.39
C VAL A 171 3.91 2.25 -9.73
N SER A 172 4.63 2.91 -8.83
CA SER A 172 5.69 2.29 -8.04
C SER A 172 5.19 1.11 -7.21
N VAL A 173 4.12 1.28 -6.44
CA VAL A 173 3.56 0.21 -5.61
C VAL A 173 3.06 -0.94 -6.48
N ALA A 174 2.35 -0.66 -7.57
CA ALA A 174 1.88 -1.69 -8.50
C ALA A 174 3.03 -2.48 -9.15
N THR A 175 4.08 -1.81 -9.60
CA THR A 175 5.26 -2.47 -10.17
C THR A 175 6.01 -3.32 -9.14
N LEU A 176 6.11 -2.86 -7.89
CA LEU A 176 6.68 -3.65 -6.79
C LEU A 176 5.85 -4.91 -6.49
N VAL A 177 4.52 -4.80 -6.43
CA VAL A 177 3.62 -5.96 -6.26
C VAL A 177 3.81 -6.97 -7.40
N ILE A 178 3.79 -6.50 -8.65
CA ILE A 178 3.97 -7.35 -9.81
C ILE A 178 5.34 -8.05 -9.77
N SER A 179 6.39 -7.31 -9.44
CA SER A 179 7.74 -7.88 -9.30
C SER A 179 7.82 -8.95 -8.21
N HIS A 180 7.22 -8.70 -7.04
CA HIS A 180 7.23 -9.61 -5.91
C HIS A 180 6.48 -10.90 -6.23
N VAL A 181 5.29 -10.81 -6.85
CA VAL A 181 4.50 -11.99 -7.25
C VAL A 181 5.25 -12.81 -8.31
N LEU A 182 5.87 -12.15 -9.30
CA LEU A 182 6.64 -12.84 -10.32
C LEU A 182 7.91 -13.52 -9.77
N ILE A 183 8.65 -12.87 -8.86
CA ILE A 183 9.80 -13.48 -8.17
C ILE A 183 9.33 -14.70 -7.37
N THR A 184 8.21 -14.58 -6.65
CA THR A 184 7.62 -15.68 -5.87
C THR A 184 7.24 -16.87 -6.77
N TYR A 185 6.65 -16.59 -7.94
CA TYR A 185 6.31 -17.61 -8.93
C TYR A 185 7.54 -18.32 -9.52
N LEU A 186 8.57 -17.57 -9.91
CA LEU A 186 9.81 -18.13 -10.47
C LEU A 186 10.57 -18.97 -9.45
N SER A 187 10.60 -18.54 -8.19
CA SER A 187 11.32 -19.21 -7.11
C SER A 187 10.50 -20.32 -6.43
N PHE A 188 9.30 -20.63 -6.93
CA PHE A 188 8.34 -21.52 -6.26
C PHE A 188 8.94 -22.88 -5.86
N GLY A 189 9.88 -23.42 -6.65
CA GLY A 189 10.56 -24.68 -6.33
C GLY A 189 11.40 -24.67 -5.04
N PHE A 190 11.72 -23.48 -4.51
CA PHE A 190 12.48 -23.29 -3.27
C PHE A 190 11.62 -22.77 -2.11
N LEU A 191 10.34 -22.45 -2.35
CA LEU A 191 9.48 -21.89 -1.32
C LEU A 191 8.87 -22.99 -0.46
N GLY A 192 9.01 -22.85 0.85
CA GLY A 192 8.37 -23.71 1.83
C GLY A 192 6.94 -23.24 2.15
N ARG A 193 6.19 -24.08 2.86
CA ARG A 193 4.86 -23.74 3.39
C ARG A 193 4.87 -22.46 4.25
N ASP A 194 5.97 -22.19 4.94
CA ASP A 194 6.12 -21.02 5.82
C ASP A 194 6.24 -19.70 5.04
N ASP A 195 6.66 -19.74 3.77
CA ASP A 195 6.74 -18.55 2.93
C ASP A 195 5.35 -18.05 2.50
N CYS A 196 4.29 -18.88 2.58
CA CYS A 196 2.92 -18.47 2.24
C CYS A 196 2.47 -17.26 3.08
N LEU A 197 2.78 -17.30 4.39
CA LEU A 197 2.37 -16.26 5.33
C LEU A 197 3.19 -14.99 5.14
N LEU A 198 4.49 -15.13 4.89
CA LEU A 198 5.35 -13.99 4.58
C LEU A 198 4.92 -13.28 3.28
N VAL A 199 4.62 -14.04 2.22
CA VAL A 199 4.09 -13.47 0.97
C VAL A 199 2.74 -12.77 1.22
N ALA A 200 1.87 -13.36 2.04
CA ALA A 200 0.60 -12.73 2.41
C ALA A 200 0.80 -11.41 3.17
N ILE A 201 1.78 -11.34 4.08
CA ILE A 201 2.14 -10.10 4.79
C ILE A 201 2.70 -9.05 3.82
N VAL A 202 3.51 -9.44 2.83
CA VAL A 202 4.00 -8.50 1.81
C VAL A 202 2.85 -7.95 0.96
N LEU A 203 1.89 -8.80 0.56
CA LEU A 203 0.67 -8.35 -0.13
C LEU A 203 -0.20 -7.45 0.75
N TYR A 204 -0.25 -7.70 2.06
CA TYR A 204 -0.94 -6.85 3.02
C TYR A 204 -0.27 -5.47 3.15
N ILE A 205 1.06 -5.40 3.14
CA ILE A 205 1.80 -4.12 3.12
C ILE A 205 1.50 -3.36 1.82
N ALA A 206 1.50 -4.06 0.68
CA ALA A 206 1.13 -3.42 -0.58
C ALA A 206 -0.29 -2.84 -0.56
N TYR A 207 -1.24 -3.57 0.03
CA TYR A 207 -2.59 -3.07 0.27
C TYR A 207 -2.59 -1.80 1.13
N ILE A 208 -1.84 -1.79 2.24
CA ILE A 208 -1.68 -0.61 3.09
C ILE A 208 -1.11 0.58 2.31
N LEU A 209 -0.09 0.36 1.46
CA LEU A 209 0.49 1.42 0.65
C LEU A 209 -0.53 1.98 -0.36
N PHE A 210 -1.34 1.14 -0.99
CA PHE A 210 -2.44 1.61 -1.84
C PHE A 210 -3.48 2.39 -1.04
N LEU A 211 -3.79 1.97 0.18
CA LEU A 211 -4.72 2.66 1.06
C LEU A 211 -4.20 4.06 1.43
N ILE A 212 -2.92 4.17 1.80
CA ILE A 212 -2.26 5.46 2.07
C ILE A 212 -2.29 6.33 0.81
N ALA A 213 -1.96 5.79 -0.37
CA ALA A 213 -2.02 6.52 -1.64
C ALA A 213 -3.42 7.07 -1.93
N CYS A 214 -4.46 6.23 -1.75
CA CYS A 214 -5.85 6.63 -1.94
C CYS A 214 -6.27 7.71 -0.94
N ARG A 215 -5.82 7.61 0.32
CA ARG A 215 -6.10 8.60 1.36
C ARG A 215 -5.48 9.95 1.03
N LEU A 216 -4.21 9.95 0.61
CA LEU A 216 -3.50 11.16 0.20
C LEU A 216 -4.18 11.79 -1.03
N SER A 217 -4.48 11.00 -2.05
CA SER A 217 -5.21 11.46 -3.24
C SER A 217 -6.52 12.14 -2.89
N ALA A 218 -7.34 11.53 -2.01
CA ALA A 218 -8.60 12.12 -1.58
C ALA A 218 -8.40 13.45 -0.83
N PHE A 219 -7.35 13.55 -0.01
CA PHE A 219 -7.01 14.79 0.69
C PHE A 219 -6.68 15.93 -0.29
N TYR A 220 -5.82 15.69 -1.27
CA TYR A 220 -5.45 16.72 -2.25
C TYR A 220 -6.61 17.12 -3.17
N ILE A 221 -7.49 16.18 -3.53
CA ILE A 221 -8.71 16.49 -4.31
C ILE A 221 -9.62 17.44 -3.52
N GLU A 222 -9.83 17.15 -2.22
CA GLU A 222 -10.66 18.00 -1.34
C GLU A 222 -10.07 19.41 -1.20
N GLU A 223 -8.76 19.51 -1.02
CA GLU A 223 -8.04 20.78 -0.92
C GLU A 223 -8.12 21.60 -2.23
N ASN A 224 -7.86 20.98 -3.39
CA ASN A 224 -7.96 21.63 -4.70
C ASN A 224 -9.39 22.14 -5.01
N HIS A 225 -10.42 21.38 -4.61
CA HIS A 225 -11.81 21.82 -4.73
C HIS A 225 -12.09 23.08 -3.90
N SER A 226 -11.56 23.14 -2.67
CA SER A 226 -11.76 24.29 -1.76
C SER A 226 -11.13 25.58 -2.29
N ILE A 227 -9.93 25.48 -2.88
CA ILE A 227 -9.19 26.62 -3.46
C ILE A 227 -9.92 27.13 -4.71
N THR A 228 -10.35 26.23 -5.58
CA THR A 228 -11.07 26.58 -6.82
C THR A 228 -12.43 27.23 -6.52
N ALA A 229 -13.17 26.70 -5.53
CA ALA A 229 -14.44 27.28 -5.10
C ALA A 229 -14.27 28.70 -4.52
N THR A 230 -13.20 28.95 -3.77
CA THR A 230 -12.91 30.27 -3.19
C THR A 230 -12.51 31.28 -4.27
N SER A 231 -11.70 30.86 -5.25
CA SER A 231 -11.35 31.68 -6.42
C SER A 231 -12.58 32.06 -7.26
N SER A 232 -13.51 31.12 -7.47
CA SER A 232 -14.76 31.39 -8.19
C SER A 232 -15.67 32.42 -7.49
N LYS A 233 -15.67 32.44 -6.16
CA LYS A 233 -16.46 33.42 -5.38
C LYS A 233 -15.84 34.82 -5.44
N PHE A 234 -14.52 34.94 -5.45
CA PHE A 234 -13.84 36.23 -5.63
C PHE A 234 -13.94 36.76 -7.08
N GLY A 235 -13.96 35.87 -8.07
CA GLY A 235 -14.20 36.25 -9.47
C GLY A 235 -15.65 36.66 -9.78
N ALA A 236 -16.62 36.15 -9.01
CA ALA A 236 -18.03 36.50 -9.16
C ALA A 236 -18.46 37.74 -8.34
N SER A 237 -17.62 38.23 -7.43
CA SER A 237 -17.95 39.38 -6.57
C SER A 237 -17.48 40.73 -7.09
N ASN A 238 -17.11 40.86 -8.37
CA ASN A 238 -16.80 42.18 -8.94
C ASN A 238 -17.30 42.41 -10.39
N PRO A 239 -18.63 42.42 -10.64
CA PRO A 239 -19.19 42.91 -11.90
C PRO A 239 -19.62 44.39 -11.77
N GLY A 240 -18.71 45.29 -11.39
CA GLY A 240 -19.11 46.69 -11.19
C GLY A 240 -17.98 47.67 -10.89
N HIS A 241 -17.11 47.94 -11.87
CA HIS A 241 -16.51 49.27 -12.09
C HIS A 241 -15.62 49.24 -13.34
N ALA A 242 -16.21 49.16 -14.52
CA ALA A 242 -15.48 49.34 -15.78
C ALA A 242 -16.35 50.00 -16.86
N ASP A 243 -17.28 50.88 -16.48
CA ASP A 243 -18.08 51.67 -17.42
C ASP A 243 -18.33 53.07 -16.83
N GLU A 244 -17.29 53.89 -16.67
CA GLU A 244 -17.47 55.34 -16.44
C GLU A 244 -16.14 56.09 -16.69
N GLU A 245 -15.65 56.08 -17.94
CA GLU A 245 -14.68 57.08 -18.40
C GLU A 245 -14.65 57.10 -19.94
N PHE A 246 -15.64 57.74 -20.57
CA PHE A 246 -15.49 58.42 -21.86
C PHE A 246 -16.72 59.33 -22.07
N SER A 247 -16.58 60.58 -21.61
CA SER A 247 -17.35 61.74 -22.04
C SER A 247 -16.41 62.94 -22.06
#